data_AF-A0A2K0U326-F1
#
_entry.id   AF-A0A2K0U326-F1
#
_cell.length_a   1.000
_cell.length_b   1.000
_cell.length_c   1.000
_cell.angle_alpha   90.00
_cell.angle_beta   90.00
_cell.angle_gamma   90.00
#
_symmetry.space_group_name_H-M   'P 1'
#
loop_
_entity.id
_entity.type
_entity.pdbx_description
1 polymer ?
#
loop_
_entity_poly.entity_id
_entity_poly.type
_entity_poly.pdbx_seq_one_letter_code
_entity_poly.pdbx_strand_id
1 'polypeptide(L)'
;MVVERATFPSSEVYLAGLPSSLSRLRNLGANDIYAWSMARTGPVENEAKPDDDNGHENGVDFFADLKINLIYPCTDAHVKKYSKQGVRFVTETPEIYKNHIRPFMQQKREQGRLNWVFNIIEGRTEVEDVIYRTKLGEAGDEGFLLLPDLNWDRKTLEGLHLLALVERRDIWSLRDLKKKHIPWLEHIKAKVVSATTQTYPSIEENQLKLYRPGPRKPRARPSA
;
A
#
# COMPACT_ATOMS: atom_id res chain seq x y z
N MET A 1 -4.87 15.52 -9.65
CA MET A 1 -4.11 15.73 -8.39
C MET A 1 -4.88 15.07 -7.26
N VAL A 2 -4.19 14.27 -6.45
CA VAL A 2 -4.74 13.63 -5.25
C VAL A 2 -3.95 14.15 -4.05
N VAL A 3 -4.66 14.56 -2.99
CA VAL A 3 -4.06 15.16 -1.79
C VAL A 3 -4.48 14.33 -0.59
N GLU A 4 -3.51 13.93 0.21
CA GLU A 4 -3.69 13.13 1.41
C GLU A 4 -3.07 13.88 2.61
N ARG A 5 -3.65 13.72 3.79
CA ARG A 5 -3.00 14.18 5.03
C ARG A 5 -1.81 13.28 5.31
N ALA A 6 -0.66 13.88 5.59
CA ALA A 6 0.50 13.13 6.06
C ALA A 6 0.25 12.63 7.49
N THR A 7 0.98 11.58 7.88
CA THR A 7 1.03 11.11 9.26
C THR A 7 1.74 12.15 10.13
N PHE A 8 1.37 12.21 11.41
CA PHE A 8 2.12 13.02 12.36
C PHE A 8 3.53 12.42 12.55
N PRO A 9 4.59 13.22 12.47
CA PRO A 9 5.94 12.79 12.83
C PRO A 9 6.01 12.26 14.26
N SER A 10 6.83 11.23 14.49
CA SER A 10 7.12 10.68 15.83
C SER A 10 8.20 11.45 16.59
N SER A 11 8.82 12.47 15.97
CA SER A 11 9.86 13.29 16.59
C SER A 11 9.33 14.02 17.82
N GLU A 12 10.00 13.85 18.97
CA GLU A 12 9.65 14.53 20.22
C GLU A 12 9.69 16.06 20.09
N VAL A 13 10.64 16.59 19.30
CA VAL A 13 10.77 18.03 19.04
C VAL A 13 9.53 18.58 18.35
N TYR A 14 9.05 17.87 17.31
CA TYR A 14 7.83 18.24 16.60
C TYR A 14 6.60 18.20 17.52
N LEU A 15 6.45 17.11 18.29
CA LEU A 15 5.28 16.92 19.15
C LEU A 15 5.24 17.92 20.31
N ALA A 16 6.38 18.25 20.91
CA ALA A 16 6.48 19.25 21.97
C ALA A 16 6.21 20.68 21.46
N GLY A 17 6.65 20.99 20.23
CA GLY A 17 6.42 22.29 19.58
C GLY A 17 5.04 22.44 18.95
N LEU A 18 4.24 21.36 18.83
CA LEU A 18 2.96 21.40 18.12
C LEU A 18 1.96 22.40 18.74
N PRO A 19 1.73 22.45 20.07
CA PRO A 19 0.75 23.37 20.65
C PRO A 19 1.10 24.85 20.46
N SER A 20 2.39 25.20 20.47
CA SER A 20 2.88 26.57 20.31
C SER A 20 2.99 27.00 18.85
N SER A 21 3.17 26.07 17.92
CA SER A 21 3.26 26.33 16.47
C SER A 21 1.89 26.45 15.78
N LEU A 22 0.77 26.34 16.51
CA LEU A 22 -0.56 26.47 15.91
C LEU A 22 -0.82 27.91 15.44
N SER A 23 -0.83 28.11 14.12
CA SER A 23 -1.18 29.40 13.50
C SER A 23 -2.62 29.84 13.76
N ARG A 24 -3.53 28.89 13.99
CA ARG A 24 -4.93 29.16 14.29
C ARG A 24 -5.52 28.04 15.14
N LEU A 25 -6.28 28.42 16.17
CA LEU A 25 -7.02 27.51 17.02
C LEU A 25 -8.46 28.02 17.18
N ARG A 26 -9.44 27.15 17.00
CA ARG A 26 -10.86 27.43 17.25
C ARG A 26 -11.45 26.33 18.12
N ASN A 27 -11.85 26.67 19.33
CA ASN A 27 -12.60 25.76 20.19
C ASN A 27 -14.00 25.49 19.59
N LEU A 28 -14.41 24.21 19.61
CA LEU A 28 -15.74 23.78 19.17
C LEU A 28 -16.66 23.51 20.36
N GLY A 29 -16.09 23.12 21.50
CA GLY A 29 -16.81 22.88 22.75
C GLY A 29 -15.87 22.43 23.87
N ALA A 30 -16.42 22.43 25.08
CA ALA A 30 -15.78 21.88 26.26
C ALA A 30 -16.84 21.30 27.21
N ASN A 31 -16.49 20.24 27.93
CA ASN A 31 -17.28 19.66 29.00
C ASN A 31 -16.35 19.15 30.11
N ASP A 32 -16.40 19.79 31.28
CA ASP A 32 -15.50 19.53 32.41
C ASP A 32 -14.02 19.56 31.97
N ILE A 33 -13.29 18.44 32.07
CA ILE A 33 -11.88 18.33 31.66
C ILE A 33 -11.67 18.05 30.15
N TYR A 34 -12.75 17.89 29.37
CA TYR A 34 -12.67 17.59 27.95
C TYR A 34 -12.86 18.85 27.11
N ALA A 35 -11.94 19.12 26.17
CA ALA A 35 -12.08 20.19 25.18
C ALA A 35 -11.69 19.68 23.79
N TRP A 36 -12.44 20.08 22.76
CA TRP A 36 -12.15 19.73 21.37
C TRP A 36 -12.15 20.97 20.47
N SER A 37 -11.16 21.04 19.59
CA SER A 37 -10.86 22.24 18.79
C SER A 37 -10.45 21.86 17.37
N MET A 38 -10.63 22.79 16.43
CA MET A 38 -10.03 22.73 15.10
C MET A 38 -8.80 23.61 15.08
N ALA A 39 -7.69 23.10 14.55
CA ALA A 39 -6.42 23.82 14.49
C ALA A 39 -5.83 23.83 13.08
N ARG A 40 -4.98 24.81 12.80
CA ARG A 40 -4.13 24.87 11.61
C ARG A 40 -2.66 24.95 12.06
N THR A 41 -1.85 23.98 11.64
CA THR A 41 -0.40 23.97 11.84
C THR A 41 0.23 25.22 11.22
N GLY A 42 1.09 25.89 11.97
CA GLY A 42 1.96 26.96 11.49
C GLY A 42 3.40 26.45 11.31
N PRO A 43 4.33 27.33 10.88
CA PRO A 43 5.75 26.98 10.82
C PRO A 43 6.26 26.68 12.23
N VAL A 44 7.05 25.60 12.37
CA VAL A 44 7.73 25.27 13.62
C VAL A 44 9.04 26.04 13.66
N GLU A 45 9.17 27.03 14.54
CA GLU A 45 10.44 27.75 14.73
C GLU A 45 11.47 26.77 15.35
N ASN A 46 12.60 26.58 14.67
CA ASN A 46 13.57 25.49 14.86
C ASN A 46 13.15 24.14 14.24
N GLU A 47 12.97 24.11 12.92
CA GLU A 47 13.08 22.88 12.13
C GLU A 47 14.52 22.34 12.27
N ALA A 48 14.82 21.72 13.40
CA ALA A 48 15.92 20.76 13.46
C ALA A 48 15.62 19.74 12.37
N LYS A 49 16.60 19.47 11.49
CA LYS A 49 16.49 18.38 10.52
C LYS A 49 15.94 17.17 11.27
N PRO A 50 14.87 16.51 10.79
CA PRO A 50 14.44 15.27 11.42
C PRO A 50 15.67 14.38 11.54
N ASP A 51 15.97 13.90 12.75
CA ASP A 51 17.12 13.03 12.98
C ASP A 51 17.08 11.93 11.92
N ASP A 52 18.12 11.89 11.12
CA ASP A 52 18.25 11.06 9.93
C ASP A 52 18.32 9.60 10.38
N ASP A 53 17.16 8.98 10.54
CA ASP A 53 17.06 7.55 10.72
C ASP A 53 16.65 6.94 9.38
N ASN A 54 17.68 6.43 8.68
CA ASN A 54 17.65 5.56 7.51
C ASN A 54 17.95 6.16 6.12
N GLY A 55 18.93 7.07 6.00
CA GLY A 55 19.92 7.04 4.90
C GLY A 55 19.39 7.06 3.45
N HIS A 56 18.19 7.60 3.21
CA HIS A 56 17.64 7.79 1.88
C HIS A 56 17.73 9.27 1.49
N GLU A 57 18.54 9.58 0.48
CA GLU A 57 18.85 10.92 -0.05
C GLU A 57 17.64 11.75 -0.57
N ASN A 58 16.40 11.30 -0.38
CA ASN A 58 15.16 11.94 -0.86
C ASN A 58 14.23 12.43 0.26
N GLY A 59 14.72 12.59 1.49
CA GLY A 59 13.94 13.16 2.60
C GLY A 59 13.69 14.66 2.42
N VAL A 60 12.45 15.12 2.65
CA VAL A 60 12.15 16.55 2.74
C VAL A 60 12.74 17.14 4.03
N ASP A 61 13.37 18.32 3.92
CA ASP A 61 14.05 19.03 5.02
C ASP A 61 13.07 19.64 6.07
N PHE A 62 11.77 19.41 5.94
CA PHE A 62 10.72 20.01 6.77
C PHE A 62 9.63 18.99 7.13
N PHE A 63 8.84 19.28 8.17
CA PHE A 63 7.71 18.45 8.56
C PHE A 63 6.50 18.72 7.64
N ALA A 64 6.21 17.78 6.73
CA ALA A 64 5.13 17.93 5.75
C ALA A 64 3.75 17.53 6.31
N ASP A 65 2.75 18.41 6.18
CA ASP A 65 1.34 18.12 6.55
C ASP A 65 0.55 17.37 5.45
N LEU A 66 1.02 17.41 4.20
CA LEU A 66 0.30 16.92 3.02
C LEU A 66 1.20 16.08 2.12
N LYS A 67 0.66 14.95 1.64
CA LYS A 67 1.21 14.15 0.53
C LYS A 67 0.42 14.46 -0.73
N ILE A 68 1.13 14.78 -1.83
CA ILE A 68 0.51 15.15 -3.10
C ILE A 68 0.95 14.16 -4.18
N ASN A 69 -0.03 13.55 -4.85
CA ASN A 69 0.18 12.70 -6.02
C ASN A 69 -0.38 13.37 -7.28
N LEU A 70 0.49 13.67 -8.25
CA LEU A 70 0.12 14.26 -9.54
C LEU A 70 0.13 13.20 -10.64
N ILE A 71 -1.02 13.02 -11.31
CA ILE A 71 -1.16 12.12 -12.46
C ILE A 71 -1.32 12.99 -13.70
N TYR A 72 -0.30 13.05 -14.54
CA TYR A 72 -0.29 13.86 -15.76
C TYR A 72 0.56 13.21 -16.86
N PRO A 73 0.04 13.08 -18.10
CA PRO A 73 -1.33 13.37 -18.52
C PRO A 73 -2.32 12.33 -17.94
N CYS A 74 -3.46 12.81 -17.46
CA CYS A 74 -4.51 11.92 -16.96
C CYS A 74 -5.36 11.37 -18.12
N THR A 75 -5.99 10.21 -17.90
CA THR A 75 -6.87 9.55 -18.89
C THR A 75 -8.22 9.29 -18.25
N ASP A 76 -9.26 9.01 -19.04
CA ASP A 76 -10.59 8.69 -18.51
C ASP A 76 -10.58 7.49 -17.55
N ALA A 77 -9.64 6.56 -17.75
CA ALA A 77 -9.44 5.44 -16.83
C ALA A 77 -8.97 5.91 -15.44
N HIS A 78 -8.08 6.90 -15.37
CA HIS A 78 -7.65 7.53 -14.12
C HIS A 78 -8.81 8.29 -13.47
N VAL A 79 -9.55 9.10 -14.23
CA VAL A 79 -10.72 9.84 -13.71
C VAL A 79 -11.73 8.87 -13.10
N LYS A 80 -12.07 7.78 -13.81
CA LYS A 80 -13.00 6.77 -13.30
C LYS A 80 -12.48 6.06 -12.05
N LYS A 81 -11.16 5.83 -11.94
CA LYS A 81 -10.53 5.21 -10.76
C LYS A 81 -10.66 6.07 -9.51
N TYR A 82 -10.46 7.39 -9.63
CA TYR A 82 -10.49 8.32 -8.49
C TYR A 82 -11.85 8.99 -8.25
N SER A 83 -12.81 8.82 -9.16
CA SER A 83 -14.19 9.29 -8.97
C SER A 83 -14.90 8.50 -7.88
N LYS A 84 -15.82 9.15 -7.14
CA LYS A 84 -16.69 8.48 -6.17
C LYS A 84 -17.50 7.37 -6.86
N GLN A 85 -17.33 6.13 -6.42
CA GLN A 85 -18.07 4.97 -6.94
C GLN A 85 -19.03 4.43 -5.87
N GLY A 86 -20.27 4.14 -6.26
CA GLY A 86 -21.21 3.44 -5.38
C GLY A 86 -20.76 2.00 -5.15
N VAL A 87 -20.69 1.58 -3.89
CA VAL A 87 -20.30 0.23 -3.51
C VAL A 87 -21.53 -0.67 -3.45
N ARG A 88 -21.39 -1.92 -3.88
CA ARG A 88 -22.43 -2.95 -3.79
C ARG A 88 -21.81 -4.22 -3.22
N PHE A 89 -22.54 -4.88 -2.33
CA PHE A 89 -22.23 -6.24 -1.93
C PHE A 89 -22.80 -7.20 -2.97
N VAL A 90 -21.99 -8.14 -3.45
CA VAL A 90 -22.38 -9.09 -4.50
C VAL A 90 -22.04 -10.50 -4.09
N THR A 91 -22.94 -11.43 -4.37
CA THR A 91 -22.72 -12.87 -4.16
C THR A 91 -22.18 -13.48 -5.45
N GLU A 92 -20.91 -13.88 -5.45
CA GLU A 92 -20.29 -14.56 -6.59
C GLU A 92 -20.39 -16.08 -6.42
N THR A 93 -21.25 -16.72 -7.21
CA THR A 93 -21.33 -18.18 -7.30
C THR A 93 -20.24 -18.74 -8.23
N PRO A 94 -19.92 -20.05 -8.14
CA PRO A 94 -18.97 -20.69 -9.04
C PRO A 94 -19.33 -20.54 -10.52
N GLU A 95 -20.62 -20.55 -10.86
CA GLU A 95 -21.13 -20.38 -12.23
C GLU A 95 -20.86 -18.96 -12.73
N ILE A 96 -21.12 -17.95 -11.89
CA ILE A 96 -20.81 -16.54 -12.21
C ILE A 96 -19.31 -16.36 -12.41
N TYR A 97 -18.48 -16.98 -11.56
CA TYR A 97 -17.04 -16.93 -11.72
C TYR A 97 -16.60 -17.53 -13.05
N LYS A 98 -17.06 -18.74 -13.39
CA LYS A 98 -16.70 -19.45 -14.62
C LYS A 98 -17.17 -18.71 -15.87
N ASN A 99 -18.40 -18.21 -15.89
CA ASN A 99 -19.03 -17.69 -17.11
C ASN A 99 -18.74 -16.21 -17.35
N HIS A 100 -18.52 -15.41 -16.31
CA HIS A 100 -18.36 -13.96 -16.45
C HIS A 100 -17.02 -13.42 -15.93
N ILE A 101 -16.57 -13.87 -14.75
CA ILE A 101 -15.39 -13.28 -14.10
C ILE A 101 -14.10 -13.82 -14.68
N ARG A 102 -14.01 -15.13 -14.92
CA ARG A 102 -12.82 -15.77 -15.50
C ARG A 102 -12.50 -15.24 -16.91
N PRO A 103 -13.48 -15.13 -17.84
CA PRO A 103 -13.23 -14.53 -19.16
C PRO A 103 -12.82 -13.06 -19.06
N PHE A 104 -13.45 -12.29 -18.16
CA PHE A 104 -13.07 -10.90 -17.93
C PHE A 104 -11.62 -10.76 -17.42
N MET A 105 -11.20 -11.61 -16.48
CA MET A 105 -9.82 -11.64 -15.99
C MET A 105 -8.84 -11.97 -17.11
N GLN A 106 -9.16 -12.96 -17.94
CA GLN A 106 -8.33 -13.35 -19.09
C GLN A 106 -8.16 -12.18 -20.06
N GLN A 107 -9.26 -11.55 -20.49
CA GLN A 107 -9.22 -10.39 -21.39
C GLN A 107 -8.35 -9.25 -20.83
N LYS A 108 -8.42 -9.00 -19.51
CA LYS A 108 -7.62 -7.95 -18.87
C LYS A 108 -6.12 -8.26 -18.84
N ARG A 109 -5.76 -9.55 -18.77
CA ARG A 109 -4.36 -10.00 -18.84
C ARG A 109 -3.83 -9.91 -20.27
N GLU A 110 -4.62 -10.34 -21.25
CA GLU A 110 -4.29 -10.23 -22.68
C GLU A 110 -4.11 -8.77 -23.12
N GLN A 111 -4.84 -7.84 -22.50
CA GLN A 111 -4.66 -6.39 -22.68
C GLN A 111 -3.36 -5.82 -22.07
N GLY A 112 -2.46 -6.64 -21.52
CA GLY A 112 -1.16 -6.20 -21.00
C GLY A 112 -1.22 -5.39 -19.70
N ARG A 113 -2.35 -5.42 -18.97
CA ARG A 113 -2.48 -4.64 -17.71
C ARG A 113 -1.53 -5.08 -16.59
N LEU A 114 -0.91 -6.25 -16.72
CA LEU A 114 0.04 -6.79 -15.75
C LEU A 114 1.50 -6.58 -16.15
N ASN A 115 1.78 -5.87 -17.25
CA ASN A 115 3.15 -5.67 -17.72
C ASN A 115 4.05 -5.02 -16.65
N TRP A 116 3.49 -4.09 -15.86
CA TRP A 116 4.21 -3.48 -14.75
C TRP A 116 4.66 -4.51 -13.69
N VAL A 117 3.80 -5.50 -13.37
CA VAL A 117 4.14 -6.58 -12.43
C VAL A 117 5.28 -7.43 -12.98
N PHE A 118 5.21 -7.78 -14.27
CA PHE A 118 6.24 -8.59 -14.92
C PHE A 118 7.57 -7.85 -15.05
N ASN A 119 7.55 -6.54 -15.29
CA ASN A 119 8.77 -5.73 -15.32
C ASN A 119 9.48 -5.74 -13.95
N ILE A 120 8.74 -5.70 -12.85
CA ILE A 120 9.31 -5.78 -11.50
C ILE A 120 9.88 -7.18 -11.23
N ILE A 121 9.11 -8.24 -11.55
CA ILE A 121 9.56 -9.63 -11.37
C ILE A 121 10.83 -9.91 -12.17
N GLU A 122 10.89 -9.46 -13.41
CA GLU A 122 12.05 -9.63 -14.29
C GLU A 122 13.23 -8.71 -13.93
N GLY A 123 13.09 -7.84 -12.93
CA GLY A 123 14.15 -6.93 -12.49
C GLY A 123 14.46 -5.81 -13.48
N ARG A 124 13.49 -5.39 -14.30
CA ARG A 124 13.65 -4.25 -15.22
C ARG A 124 13.31 -2.90 -14.58
N THR A 125 12.47 -2.91 -13.55
CA THR A 125 11.98 -1.71 -12.84
C THR A 125 11.93 -1.97 -11.34
N GLU A 126 12.05 -0.90 -10.53
CA GLU A 126 11.95 -0.92 -9.06
C GLU A 126 12.91 -1.92 -8.37
N VAL A 127 14.08 -2.19 -8.97
CA VAL A 127 15.06 -3.16 -8.44
C VAL A 127 15.62 -2.71 -7.09
N GLU A 128 15.88 -1.41 -6.95
CA GLU A 128 16.45 -0.81 -5.74
C GLU A 128 15.46 -0.78 -4.57
N ASP A 129 14.16 -0.81 -4.86
CA ASP A 129 13.09 -0.78 -3.85
C ASP A 129 12.76 -2.17 -3.29
N VAL A 130 13.35 -3.22 -3.83
CA VAL A 130 13.04 -4.60 -3.41
C VAL A 130 13.77 -4.93 -2.11
N ILE A 131 12.98 -5.21 -1.07
CA ILE A 131 13.46 -5.58 0.26
C ILE A 131 14.02 -7.00 0.26
N TYR A 132 13.33 -7.91 -0.43
CA TYR A 132 13.71 -9.31 -0.51
C TYR A 132 13.34 -9.89 -1.88
N ARG A 133 14.23 -10.72 -2.43
CA ARG A 133 14.00 -11.43 -3.69
C ARG A 133 14.71 -12.78 -3.67
N THR A 134 13.98 -13.82 -4.06
CA THR A 134 14.60 -15.10 -4.47
C THR A 134 15.26 -14.95 -5.83
N LYS A 135 16.41 -15.58 -6.08
CA LYS A 135 17.04 -15.48 -7.41
C LYS A 135 16.07 -16.01 -8.48
N LEU A 136 15.93 -15.23 -9.54
CA LEU A 136 14.98 -15.50 -10.62
C LEU A 136 15.22 -16.89 -11.21
N GLY A 137 14.19 -17.73 -11.25
CA GLY A 137 14.27 -19.10 -11.75
C GLY A 137 14.97 -20.14 -10.85
N GLU A 138 15.67 -19.76 -9.78
CA GLU A 138 16.35 -20.71 -8.87
C GLU A 138 15.35 -21.51 -8.03
N ALA A 139 14.25 -20.87 -7.62
CA ALA A 139 13.16 -21.48 -6.84
C ALA A 139 12.01 -22.03 -7.70
N GLY A 140 12.15 -22.03 -9.03
CA GLY A 140 11.08 -22.40 -9.96
C GLY A 140 9.79 -21.60 -9.72
N ASP A 141 8.66 -22.31 -9.55
CA ASP A 141 7.35 -21.69 -9.29
C ASP A 141 7.19 -21.15 -7.85
N GLU A 142 8.18 -21.35 -6.97
CA GLU A 142 8.13 -20.88 -5.58
C GLU A 142 8.79 -19.53 -5.34
N GLY A 143 9.39 -18.94 -6.37
CA GLY A 143 10.01 -17.63 -6.29
C GLY A 143 9.01 -16.53 -5.92
N PHE A 144 9.48 -15.56 -5.14
CA PHE A 144 8.72 -14.34 -4.85
C PHE A 144 9.67 -13.18 -4.53
N LEU A 145 9.12 -11.98 -4.61
CA LEU A 145 9.79 -10.76 -4.19
C LEU A 145 8.89 -9.94 -3.27
N LEU A 146 9.49 -9.16 -2.38
CA LEU A 146 8.84 -8.30 -1.42
C LEU A 146 9.28 -6.86 -1.67
N LEU A 147 8.31 -5.98 -1.89
CA LEU A 147 8.55 -4.55 -2.15
C LEU A 147 7.57 -3.69 -1.33
N PRO A 148 7.93 -2.44 -1.00
CA PRO A 148 7.00 -1.50 -0.37
C PRO A 148 5.83 -1.17 -1.31
N ASP A 149 4.62 -1.07 -0.76
CA ASP A 149 3.45 -0.60 -1.50
C ASP A 149 3.55 0.89 -1.82
N LEU A 150 3.03 1.31 -2.97
CA LEU A 150 3.05 2.70 -3.41
C LEU A 150 2.39 3.68 -2.41
N ASN A 151 1.40 3.22 -1.65
CA ASN A 151 0.70 4.11 -0.71
C ASN A 151 1.49 4.33 0.59
N TRP A 152 2.46 3.47 0.91
CA TRP A 152 3.29 3.62 2.10
C TRP A 152 4.33 4.74 1.91
N ASP A 153 4.63 5.47 2.98
CA ASP A 153 5.61 6.56 3.00
C ASP A 153 7.05 6.08 3.20
N ARG A 154 7.25 4.76 3.36
CA ARG A 154 8.55 4.10 3.63
C ARG A 154 9.25 4.55 4.92
N LYS A 155 8.55 5.31 5.76
CA LYS A 155 9.09 5.90 6.99
C LYS A 155 8.32 5.44 8.21
N THR A 156 7.00 5.57 8.18
CA THR A 156 6.16 5.27 9.34
C THR A 156 5.96 3.76 9.42
N LEU A 157 6.66 3.08 10.33
CA LEU A 157 6.55 1.63 10.53
C LEU A 157 5.14 1.20 10.97
N GLU A 158 4.41 2.04 11.69
CA GLU A 158 3.00 1.78 12.03
C GLU A 158 2.11 1.67 10.77
N GLY A 159 2.50 2.33 9.69
CA GLY A 159 1.85 2.29 8.39
C GLY A 159 2.46 1.28 7.42
N LEU A 160 3.34 0.39 7.88
CA LEU A 160 4.08 -0.57 7.04
C LEU A 160 3.11 -1.35 6.13
N HIS A 161 3.31 -1.21 4.83
CA HIS A 161 2.53 -1.92 3.84
C HIS A 161 3.46 -2.43 2.74
N LEU A 162 3.58 -3.76 2.67
CA LEU A 162 4.44 -4.47 1.73
C LEU A 162 3.61 -5.31 0.77
N LEU A 163 4.09 -5.44 -0.46
CA LEU A 163 3.55 -6.28 -1.51
C LEU A 163 4.47 -7.48 -1.73
N ALA A 164 3.93 -8.68 -1.58
CA ALA A 164 4.61 -9.90 -2.00
C ALA A 164 4.12 -10.28 -3.41
N LEU A 165 5.00 -10.18 -4.41
CA LEU A 165 4.73 -10.60 -5.78
C LEU A 165 5.36 -11.97 -6.03
N VAL A 166 4.53 -12.94 -6.39
CA VAL A 166 4.98 -14.30 -6.72
C VAL A 166 5.46 -14.38 -8.16
N GLU A 167 6.51 -15.15 -8.41
CA GLU A 167 7.13 -15.31 -9.74
C GLU A 167 6.25 -16.14 -10.68
N ARG A 168 5.56 -17.16 -10.14
CA ARG A 168 4.61 -17.99 -10.89
C ARG A 168 3.48 -17.16 -11.49
N ARG A 169 3.07 -17.53 -12.71
CA ARG A 169 2.08 -16.76 -13.51
C ARG A 169 0.72 -17.45 -13.65
N ASP A 170 0.58 -18.67 -13.15
CA ASP A 170 -0.60 -19.54 -13.31
C ASP A 170 -1.72 -19.25 -12.29
N ILE A 171 -1.39 -18.71 -11.11
CA ILE A 171 -2.37 -18.31 -10.10
C ILE A 171 -2.82 -16.87 -10.33
N TRP A 172 -4.09 -16.66 -10.65
CA TRP A 172 -4.64 -15.33 -10.94
C TRP A 172 -5.39 -14.78 -9.73
N SER A 173 -5.97 -15.66 -8.93
CA SER A 173 -6.71 -15.30 -7.72
C SER A 173 -6.78 -16.44 -6.70
N LEU A 174 -7.38 -16.16 -5.53
CA LEU A 174 -7.70 -17.20 -4.54
C LEU A 174 -8.52 -18.37 -5.12
N ARG A 175 -9.26 -18.13 -6.22
CA ARG A 175 -10.05 -19.17 -6.90
C ARG A 175 -9.18 -20.25 -7.55
N ASP A 176 -7.92 -19.95 -7.84
CA ASP A 176 -6.96 -20.91 -8.41
C ASP A 176 -6.23 -21.73 -7.33
N LEU A 177 -6.35 -21.32 -6.06
CA LEU A 177 -5.74 -22.04 -4.96
C LEU A 177 -6.46 -23.37 -4.71
N LYS A 178 -5.66 -24.42 -4.56
CA LYS A 178 -6.09 -25.79 -4.30
C LYS A 178 -5.30 -26.31 -3.10
N LYS A 179 -5.75 -27.41 -2.50
CA LYS A 179 -5.07 -28.05 -1.36
C LYS A 179 -3.59 -28.35 -1.61
N LYS A 180 -3.21 -28.66 -2.86
CA LYS A 180 -1.82 -28.89 -3.27
C LYS A 180 -0.89 -27.66 -3.08
N HIS A 181 -1.46 -26.46 -2.97
CA HIS A 181 -0.70 -25.22 -2.81
C HIS A 181 -0.47 -24.86 -1.33
N ILE A 182 -1.01 -25.62 -0.37
CA ILE A 182 -0.85 -25.33 1.07
C ILE A 182 0.63 -25.26 1.49
N PRO A 183 1.49 -26.24 1.14
CA PRO A 183 2.90 -26.19 1.55
C PRO A 183 3.62 -24.96 1.00
N TRP A 184 3.33 -24.59 -0.24
CA TRP A 184 3.87 -23.40 -0.88
C TRP A 184 3.40 -22.10 -0.20
N LEU A 185 2.14 -22.02 0.20
CA LEU A 185 1.61 -20.86 0.93
C LEU A 185 2.23 -20.73 2.33
N GLU A 186 2.45 -21.85 3.03
CA GLU A 186 3.14 -21.87 4.33
C GLU A 186 4.60 -21.44 4.18
N HIS A 187 5.27 -21.89 3.12
CA HIS A 187 6.63 -21.47 2.79
C HIS A 187 6.71 -19.96 2.53
N ILE A 188 5.82 -19.40 1.69
CA ILE A 188 5.77 -17.95 1.45
C ILE A 188 5.49 -17.19 2.75
N LYS A 189 4.52 -17.65 3.55
CA LYS A 189 4.20 -16.99 4.82
C LYS A 189 5.44 -16.90 5.71
N ALA A 190 6.13 -18.03 5.92
CA ALA A 190 7.32 -18.08 6.77
C ALA A 190 8.43 -17.17 6.24
N LYS A 191 8.68 -17.19 4.92
CA LYS A 191 9.73 -16.37 4.29
C LYS A 191 9.40 -14.87 4.29
N VAL A 192 8.16 -14.49 4.04
CA VAL A 192 7.73 -13.08 4.10
C VAL A 192 7.88 -12.55 5.52
N VAL A 193 7.42 -13.29 6.53
CA VAL A 193 7.56 -12.89 7.93
C VAL A 193 9.03 -12.75 8.30
N SER A 194 9.85 -13.77 8.04
CA SER A 194 11.28 -13.76 8.33
C SER A 194 12.04 -12.65 7.61
N ALA A 195 11.75 -12.39 6.33
CA ALA A 195 12.38 -11.30 5.59
C ALA A 195 11.97 -9.93 6.14
N THR A 196 10.69 -9.76 6.50
CA THR A 196 10.18 -8.50 7.04
C THR A 196 10.80 -8.18 8.40
N THR A 197 10.86 -9.15 9.32
CA THR A 197 11.44 -8.93 10.65
C THR A 197 12.97 -8.77 10.61
N GLN A 198 13.65 -9.38 9.62
CA GLN A 198 15.08 -9.18 9.41
C GLN A 198 15.39 -7.77 8.87
N THR A 199 14.56 -7.23 7.98
CA THR A 199 14.72 -5.86 7.46
C THR A 199 14.29 -4.81 8.47
N TYR A 200 13.24 -5.08 9.25
CA TYR A 200 12.70 -4.16 10.26
C TYR A 200 12.73 -4.83 11.64
N PRO A 201 13.86 -4.77 12.36
CA PRO A 201 14.05 -5.48 13.64
C PRO A 201 13.10 -5.05 14.76
N SER A 202 12.49 -3.87 14.65
CA SER A 202 11.53 -3.34 15.61
C SER A 202 10.13 -3.96 15.51
N ILE A 203 9.87 -4.78 14.48
CA ILE A 203 8.56 -5.41 14.26
C ILE A 203 8.63 -6.89 14.61
N GLU A 204 7.70 -7.33 15.45
CA GLU A 204 7.55 -8.73 15.83
C GLU A 204 6.64 -9.50 14.84
N GLU A 205 6.80 -10.81 14.76
CA GLU A 205 6.01 -11.66 13.85
C GLU A 205 4.50 -11.58 14.11
N ASN A 206 4.10 -11.38 15.36
CA ASN A 206 2.71 -11.27 15.81
C ASN A 206 2.04 -9.91 15.44
N GLN A 207 2.82 -8.92 15.01
CA GLN A 207 2.34 -7.60 14.59
C GLN A 207 2.00 -7.55 13.09
N LEU A 208 2.37 -8.58 12.32
CA LEU A 208 2.16 -8.64 10.88
C LEU A 208 0.81 -9.26 10.50
N LYS A 209 0.07 -8.58 9.63
CA LYS A 209 -1.17 -9.10 9.03
C LYS A 209 -0.98 -9.37 7.55
N LEU A 210 -0.95 -10.65 7.19
CA LEU A 210 -0.89 -11.07 5.80
C LEU A 210 -2.31 -11.29 5.27
N TYR A 211 -2.65 -10.59 4.19
CA TYR A 211 -3.93 -10.73 3.53
C TYR A 211 -3.77 -10.57 2.03
N ARG A 212 -4.75 -11.06 1.27
CA ARG A 212 -4.81 -10.87 -0.18
C ARG A 212 -6.11 -10.16 -0.54
N PRO A 213 -6.07 -9.06 -1.30
CA PRO A 213 -7.28 -8.32 -1.65
C PRO A 213 -8.31 -9.17 -2.41
N GLY A 214 -9.58 -9.02 -2.04
CA GLY A 214 -10.70 -9.52 -2.83
C GLY A 214 -10.93 -8.70 -4.10
N PRO A 215 -11.60 -9.24 -5.13
CA PRO A 215 -11.84 -8.52 -6.36
C PRO A 215 -12.75 -7.29 -6.12
N ARG A 216 -12.25 -6.09 -6.44
CA ARG A 216 -13.10 -4.90 -6.60
C ARG A 216 -13.72 -4.92 -7.99
N LYS A 217 -14.99 -5.27 -8.09
CA LYS A 217 -15.69 -5.34 -9.39
C LYS A 217 -16.20 -3.96 -9.80
N PRO A 218 -15.82 -3.44 -10.98
CA PRO A 218 -16.46 -2.25 -11.52
C PRO A 218 -17.92 -2.57 -11.88
N ARG A 219 -18.79 -1.55 -11.75
CA ARG A 219 -20.23 -1.59 -12.06
C ARG A 219 -20.50 -2.31 -13.39
N ALA A 220 -21.13 -3.49 -13.33
CA ALA A 220 -21.87 -4.01 -14.48
C ALA A 220 -23.12 -3.13 -14.63
N ARG A 221 -23.31 -2.50 -15.79
CA ARG A 221 -24.60 -1.89 -16.10
C ARG A 221 -25.60 -3.05 -16.25
N PRO A 222 -26.79 -3.00 -15.62
CA PRO A 222 -27.86 -3.88 -16.03
C PRO A 222 -28.22 -3.53 -17.47
N SER A 223 -28.17 -4.52 -18.36
CA SER A 223 -28.85 -4.47 -19.65
C SER A 223 -30.34 -4.31 -19.37
N ALA A 224 -30.89 -3.15 -19.74
CA ALA A 224 -32.32 -2.95 -19.90
C ALA A 224 -32.74 -3.48 -21.28
#